data_AF-A0A224XJP3-F1
#
_entry.id   AF-A0A224XJP3-F1
#
_cell.length_a   1.000
_cell.length_b   1.000
_cell.length_c   1.000
_cell.angle_alpha   90.00
_cell.angle_beta   90.00
_cell.angle_gamma   90.00
#
_symmetry.space_group_name_H-M   'P 1'
#
loop_
_entity.id
_entity.type
_entity.pdbx_description
1 polymer ?
#
loop_
_entity_poly.entity_id
_entity_poly.type
_entity_poly.pdbx_seq_one_letter_code
_entity_poly.pdbx_strand_id
1 'polypeptide(L)'
;ILNELEAAAKVMLAPPSLITNAHRHAAEEIFLNFRKTKSPYAICKHVFETSTVDYVIFETATTLKEALIREWNQLQESEIIELRQYLLQYTVQRPTLPPFVRERILQVIAIMIKRGSVNDFGIERGNLLGEVEQLVLSGDLPRQVLGCSIMSALMHEYGNTVKSSDVGLTWETHFKAKKNFEATDLKRILQLCVRALAEVANMPTPFSQHALTLLKHLLSISEAVFNWFFITSSLGSMLPKRLIGVFETVYDAEQFPSLKLTGQWKDLILDRNVMNLYFDIYWKTRLNPQLAHHSLSCLSQLASLNGPTLTDREQRIAYFTNYIQSFLKLIT
;
A
#
# COMPACT_ATOMS: atom_id res chain seq x y z
N ILE A 1 5.88 -23.32 23.43
CA ILE A 1 5.65 -22.08 22.68
C ILE A 1 4.39 -22.08 21.80
N LEU A 2 4.27 -22.87 20.72
CA LEU A 2 3.07 -22.82 19.86
C LEU A 2 1.77 -23.08 20.64
N ASN A 3 1.71 -24.16 21.42
CA ASN A 3 0.56 -24.47 22.26
C ASN A 3 0.25 -23.35 23.28
N GLU A 4 1.27 -22.66 23.78
CA GLU A 4 1.10 -21.54 24.72
C GLU A 4 0.54 -20.31 24.00
N LEU A 5 1.02 -20.01 22.79
CA LEU A 5 0.51 -18.94 21.94
C LEU A 5 -0.95 -19.20 21.54
N GLU A 6 -1.31 -20.43 21.19
CA GLU A 6 -2.69 -20.79 20.85
C GLU A 6 -3.62 -20.75 22.07
N ALA A 7 -3.14 -21.17 23.24
CA ALA A 7 -3.88 -21.02 24.49
C ALA A 7 -4.09 -19.54 24.86
N ALA A 8 -3.04 -18.72 24.73
CA ALA A 8 -3.12 -17.28 24.95
C ALA A 8 -4.08 -16.60 23.95
N ALA A 9 -4.06 -17.00 22.68
CA ALA A 9 -4.98 -16.49 21.66
C ALA A 9 -6.44 -16.76 22.01
N LYS A 10 -6.76 -17.96 22.51
CA LYS A 10 -8.12 -18.29 22.99
C LYS A 10 -8.57 -17.36 24.11
N VAL A 11 -7.67 -17.00 25.01
CA VAL A 11 -7.95 -16.05 26.10
C VAL A 11 -8.15 -14.62 25.56
N MET A 12 -7.30 -14.17 24.63
CA MET A 12 -7.39 -12.82 24.05
C MET A 12 -8.69 -12.60 23.26
N LEU A 13 -9.11 -13.62 22.50
CA LEU A 13 -10.30 -13.58 21.64
C LEU A 13 -11.61 -13.92 22.36
N ALA A 14 -11.56 -14.41 23.60
CA ALA A 14 -12.75 -14.73 24.35
C ALA A 14 -13.59 -13.47 24.63
N PRO A 15 -14.91 -13.59 24.85
CA PRO A 15 -15.76 -12.48 25.26
C PRO A 15 -15.26 -11.78 26.53
N PRO A 16 -15.30 -10.43 26.61
CA PRO A 16 -14.88 -9.68 27.80
C PRO A 16 -15.61 -10.08 29.09
N SER A 17 -16.85 -10.59 28.98
CA SER A 17 -17.65 -11.06 30.11
C SER A 17 -17.16 -12.37 30.73
N LEU A 18 -16.35 -13.15 30.02
CA LEU A 18 -15.94 -14.50 30.44
C LEU A 18 -14.51 -14.55 31.01
N ILE A 19 -13.71 -13.51 30.78
CA ILE A 19 -12.29 -13.51 31.13
C ILE A 19 -11.94 -12.27 31.93
N THR A 20 -11.32 -12.49 33.08
CA THR A 20 -10.84 -11.43 33.97
C THR A 20 -9.69 -10.64 33.31
N ASN A 21 -9.53 -9.39 33.72
CA ASN A 21 -8.40 -8.56 33.25
C ASN A 21 -7.04 -9.21 33.54
N ALA A 22 -6.90 -9.92 34.67
CA ALA A 22 -5.66 -10.62 35.01
C ALA A 22 -5.31 -11.73 34.01
N HIS A 23 -6.30 -12.54 33.59
CA HIS A 23 -6.07 -13.57 32.58
C HIS A 23 -5.73 -12.99 31.21
N ARG A 24 -6.39 -11.88 30.82
CA ARG A 24 -6.03 -11.16 29.58
C ARG A 24 -4.60 -10.64 29.63
N HIS A 25 -4.22 -10.02 30.74
CA HIS A 25 -2.87 -9.48 30.89
C HIS A 25 -1.80 -10.58 30.84
N ALA A 26 -2.04 -11.72 31.48
CA ALA A 26 -1.15 -12.88 31.41
C ALA A 26 -1.03 -13.43 29.96
N ALA A 27 -2.13 -13.50 29.22
CA ALA A 27 -2.11 -13.92 27.81
C ALA A 27 -1.37 -12.91 26.91
N GLU A 28 -1.56 -11.61 27.14
CA GLU A 28 -0.84 -10.54 26.46
C GLU A 28 0.67 -10.62 26.73
N GLU A 29 1.07 -10.89 27.97
CA GLU A 29 2.48 -11.04 28.36
C GLU A 29 3.18 -12.16 27.58
N ILE A 30 2.48 -13.26 27.26
CA ILE A 30 3.02 -14.34 26.43
C ILE A 30 3.39 -13.81 25.03
N PHE A 31 2.52 -13.03 24.39
CA PHE A 31 2.81 -12.44 23.07
C PHE A 31 3.91 -11.37 23.16
N LEU A 32 3.92 -10.53 24.20
CA LEU A 32 4.99 -9.56 24.43
C LEU A 32 6.35 -10.23 24.61
N ASN A 33 6.40 -11.35 25.34
CA ASN A 33 7.63 -12.12 25.50
C ASN A 33 8.04 -12.81 24.20
N PHE A 34 7.08 -13.32 23.42
CA PHE A 34 7.37 -13.88 22.10
C PHE A 34 8.01 -12.85 21.15
N ARG A 35 7.48 -11.61 21.12
CA ARG A 35 8.04 -10.50 20.32
C ARG A 35 9.48 -10.11 20.72
N LYS A 36 9.82 -10.26 22.00
CA LYS A 36 11.17 -10.03 22.55
C LYS A 36 12.17 -11.17 22.27
N THR A 37 11.71 -12.29 21.71
CA THR A 37 12.59 -13.43 21.37
C THR A 37 13.68 -12.98 20.41
N LYS A 38 14.94 -13.32 20.72
CA LYS A 38 16.09 -13.07 19.85
C LYS A 38 16.10 -14.05 18.69
N SER A 39 16.35 -13.58 17.48
CA SER A 39 16.42 -14.39 16.27
C SER A 39 15.23 -15.35 16.07
N PRO A 40 13.97 -14.85 16.09
CA PRO A 40 12.78 -15.70 16.07
C PRO A 40 12.45 -16.28 14.68
N TYR A 41 13.32 -16.17 13.68
CA TYR A 41 12.98 -16.49 12.29
C TYR A 41 12.57 -17.95 12.08
N ALA A 42 13.32 -18.90 12.64
CA ALA A 42 13.02 -20.32 12.51
C ALA A 42 11.72 -20.71 13.24
N ILE A 43 11.52 -20.18 14.45
CA ILE A 43 10.29 -20.43 15.23
C ILE A 43 9.07 -19.79 14.57
N CYS A 44 9.20 -18.59 13.99
CA CYS A 44 8.13 -17.96 13.24
C CYS A 44 7.75 -18.76 12.00
N LYS A 45 8.72 -19.23 11.20
CA LYS A 45 8.45 -20.13 10.06
C LYS A 45 7.72 -21.40 10.51
N HIS A 46 8.16 -22.01 11.62
CA HIS A 46 7.47 -23.18 12.18
C HIS A 46 6.02 -22.87 12.55
N VAL A 47 5.75 -21.75 13.22
CA VAL A 47 4.39 -21.35 13.61
C VAL A 47 3.52 -21.05 12.38
N PHE A 48 4.05 -20.40 11.34
CA PHE A 48 3.32 -20.18 10.09
C PHE A 48 2.88 -21.49 9.42
N GLU A 49 3.73 -22.53 9.43
CA GLU A 49 3.39 -23.80 8.79
C GLU A 49 2.46 -24.70 9.61
N THR A 50 2.36 -24.46 10.92
CA THR A 50 1.67 -25.38 11.83
C THR A 50 0.40 -24.80 12.42
N SER A 51 0.37 -23.50 12.73
CA SER A 51 -0.79 -22.91 13.37
C SER A 51 -1.91 -22.65 12.39
N THR A 52 -3.13 -23.00 12.79
CA THR A 52 -4.35 -22.63 12.07
C THR A 52 -5.11 -21.49 12.75
N VAL A 53 -4.52 -20.85 13.78
CA VAL A 53 -5.15 -19.80 14.57
C VAL A 53 -4.71 -18.44 14.02
N ASP A 54 -5.62 -17.74 13.32
CA ASP A 54 -5.32 -16.49 12.62
C ASP A 54 -4.65 -15.42 13.50
N TYR A 55 -5.06 -15.31 14.77
CA TYR A 55 -4.47 -14.37 15.72
C TYR A 55 -3.01 -14.73 16.05
N VAL A 56 -2.68 -16.01 16.17
CA VAL A 56 -1.29 -16.46 16.38
C VAL A 56 -0.45 -16.19 15.14
N ILE A 57 -0.99 -16.41 13.94
CA ILE A 57 -0.30 -16.11 12.67
C ILE A 57 -0.03 -14.59 12.56
N PHE A 58 -1.01 -13.76 12.93
CA PHE A 58 -0.85 -12.31 12.97
C PHE A 58 0.22 -11.85 13.98
N GLU A 59 0.21 -12.41 15.19
CA GLU A 59 1.21 -12.11 16.21
C GLU A 59 2.60 -12.61 15.79
N THR A 60 2.67 -13.72 15.06
CA THR A 60 3.92 -14.24 14.46
C THR A 60 4.50 -13.29 13.42
N ALA A 61 3.66 -12.75 12.53
CA ALA A 61 4.07 -11.71 11.59
C ALA A 61 4.52 -10.42 12.32
N THR A 62 3.87 -10.08 13.43
CA THR A 62 4.25 -8.93 14.27
C THR A 62 5.61 -9.15 14.95
N THR A 63 5.87 -10.35 15.49
CA THR A 63 7.17 -10.74 16.02
C THR A 63 8.26 -10.68 14.95
N LEU A 64 8.00 -11.18 13.73
CA LEU A 64 8.94 -11.05 12.63
C LEU A 64 9.24 -9.59 12.28
N LYS A 65 8.22 -8.73 12.22
CA LYS A 65 8.40 -7.29 11.98
C LYS A 65 9.39 -6.69 12.99
N GLU A 66 9.13 -6.87 14.29
CA GLU A 66 9.95 -6.29 15.34
C GLU A 66 11.38 -6.85 15.34
N ALA A 67 11.54 -8.15 15.11
CA ALA A 67 12.84 -8.79 15.02
C ALA A 67 13.65 -8.28 13.82
N LEU A 68 13.03 -8.18 12.64
CA LEU A 68 13.67 -7.66 11.43
C LEU A 68 14.18 -6.23 11.63
N ILE A 69 13.43 -5.37 12.32
CA ILE A 69 13.85 -4.00 12.61
C ILE A 69 15.07 -3.99 13.55
N ARG A 70 15.02 -4.81 14.61
CA ARG A 70 16.04 -4.88 15.65
C ARG A 70 17.34 -5.52 15.17
N GLU A 71 17.24 -6.55 14.34
CA GLU A 71 18.35 -7.45 13.99
C GLU A 71 18.77 -7.35 12.52
N TRP A 72 18.20 -6.42 11.74
CA TRP A 72 18.47 -6.28 10.29
C TRP A 72 19.95 -6.35 9.91
N ASN A 73 20.80 -5.61 10.62
CA ASN A 73 22.22 -5.49 10.31
C ASN A 73 23.03 -6.76 10.65
N GLN A 74 22.40 -7.73 11.31
CA GLN A 74 23.02 -9.01 11.70
C GLN A 74 22.65 -10.13 10.71
N LEU A 75 21.63 -9.93 9.87
CA LEU A 75 21.16 -10.90 8.90
C LEU A 75 22.03 -10.91 7.64
N GLN A 76 22.25 -12.10 7.09
CA GLN A 76 22.86 -12.23 5.77
C GLN A 76 21.87 -11.90 4.67
N GLU A 77 22.36 -11.40 3.55
CA GLU A 77 21.52 -11.04 2.39
C GLU A 77 20.71 -12.24 1.88
N SER A 78 21.31 -13.43 1.85
CA SER A 78 20.62 -14.67 1.46
C SER A 78 19.44 -15.00 2.39
N GLU A 79 19.61 -14.84 3.70
CA GLU A 79 18.55 -15.09 4.69
C GLU A 79 17.36 -14.13 4.50
N ILE A 80 17.64 -12.87 4.17
CA ILE A 80 16.62 -11.85 3.89
C ILE A 80 15.84 -12.24 2.63
N ILE A 81 16.54 -12.61 1.56
CA ILE A 81 15.93 -13.00 0.28
C ILE A 81 15.05 -14.24 0.48
N GLU A 82 15.58 -15.29 1.12
CA GLU A 82 14.86 -16.53 1.39
C GLU A 82 13.61 -16.30 2.25
N LEU A 83 13.72 -15.51 3.32
CA LEU A 83 12.59 -15.19 4.18
C LEU A 83 11.51 -14.41 3.42
N ARG A 84 11.89 -13.44 2.59
CA ARG A 84 10.94 -12.65 1.81
C ARG A 84 10.22 -13.52 0.78
N GLN A 85 10.96 -14.37 0.06
CA GLN A 85 10.38 -15.30 -0.91
C GLN A 85 9.42 -16.27 -0.22
N TYR A 86 9.80 -16.79 0.94
CA TYR A 86 8.94 -17.62 1.77
C TYR A 86 7.63 -16.92 2.14
N LEU A 87 7.68 -15.68 2.64
CA LEU A 87 6.49 -14.94 3.03
C LEU A 87 5.58 -14.62 1.83
N LEU A 88 6.16 -14.27 0.68
CA LEU A 88 5.41 -14.08 -0.57
C LEU A 88 4.70 -15.37 -0.98
N GLN A 89 5.44 -16.48 -1.05
CA GLN A 89 4.89 -17.80 -1.39
C GLN A 89 3.80 -18.23 -0.40
N TYR A 90 4.00 -17.98 0.90
CA TYR A 90 3.02 -18.25 1.94
C TYR A 90 1.69 -17.53 1.68
N THR A 91 1.72 -16.26 1.28
CA THR A 91 0.50 -15.50 0.95
C THR A 91 -0.16 -15.95 -0.35
N VAL A 92 0.62 -16.32 -1.38
CA VAL A 92 0.10 -16.84 -2.66
C VAL A 92 -0.59 -18.19 -2.48
N GLN A 93 -0.02 -19.08 -1.68
CA GLN A 93 -0.54 -20.43 -1.46
C GLN A 93 -1.77 -20.47 -0.56
N ARG A 94 -2.04 -19.39 0.20
CA ARG A 94 -3.15 -19.31 1.16
C ARG A 94 -4.06 -18.11 0.84
N PRO A 95 -4.81 -18.15 -0.28
CA PRO A 95 -5.69 -17.05 -0.70
C PRO A 95 -6.83 -16.77 0.28
N THR A 96 -7.16 -17.73 1.15
CA THR A 96 -8.21 -17.64 2.17
C THR A 96 -7.75 -17.01 3.49
N LEU A 97 -6.49 -16.56 3.60
CA LEU A 97 -6.02 -15.86 4.78
C LEU A 97 -6.92 -14.65 5.07
N PRO A 98 -7.31 -14.42 6.33
CA PRO A 98 -8.05 -13.22 6.69
C PRO A 98 -7.28 -11.94 6.29
N PRO A 99 -7.98 -10.87 5.88
CA PRO A 99 -7.34 -9.64 5.44
C PRO A 99 -6.31 -9.09 6.43
N PHE A 100 -6.64 -9.07 7.74
CA PHE A 100 -5.75 -8.53 8.77
C PHE A 100 -4.43 -9.32 8.92
N VAL A 101 -4.47 -10.65 8.71
CA VAL A 101 -3.27 -11.51 8.75
C VAL A 101 -2.42 -11.25 7.51
N ARG A 102 -3.06 -11.29 6.33
CA ARG A 102 -2.41 -11.05 5.06
C ARG A 102 -1.75 -9.68 5.04
N GLU A 103 -2.45 -8.63 5.44
CA GLU A 103 -1.93 -7.26 5.49
C GLU A 103 -0.72 -7.13 6.44
N ARG A 104 -0.73 -7.83 7.58
CA ARG A 104 0.42 -7.83 8.49
C ARG A 104 1.65 -8.50 7.86
N ILE A 105 1.47 -9.63 7.17
CA ILE A 105 2.57 -10.30 6.45
C ILE A 105 3.09 -9.42 5.30
N LEU A 106 2.19 -8.82 4.52
CA LEU A 106 2.57 -7.91 3.44
C LEU A 106 3.29 -6.66 3.95
N GLN A 107 2.93 -6.16 5.14
CA GLN A 107 3.68 -5.10 5.80
C GLN A 107 5.12 -5.54 6.13
N VAL A 108 5.31 -6.76 6.63
CA VAL A 108 6.66 -7.32 6.86
C VAL A 108 7.46 -7.33 5.56
N ILE A 109 6.88 -7.82 4.47
CA ILE A 109 7.52 -7.84 3.14
C ILE A 109 7.87 -6.42 2.68
N ALA A 110 6.96 -5.46 2.82
CA ALA A 110 7.21 -4.07 2.44
C ALA A 110 8.36 -3.43 3.24
N ILE A 111 8.44 -3.72 4.55
CA ILE A 111 9.54 -3.27 5.41
C ILE A 111 10.87 -3.88 4.95
N MET A 112 10.90 -5.19 4.65
CA MET A 112 12.10 -5.85 4.13
C MET A 112 12.57 -5.22 2.82
N ILE A 113 11.65 -4.98 1.87
CA ILE A 113 11.96 -4.33 0.59
C ILE A 113 12.51 -2.92 0.78
N LYS A 114 11.90 -2.13 1.68
CA LYS A 114 12.33 -0.75 1.94
C LYS A 114 13.68 -0.67 2.63
N ARG A 115 13.95 -1.55 3.60
CA ARG A 115 15.25 -1.62 4.25
C ARG A 115 16.33 -2.12 3.28
N GLY A 116 16.01 -3.12 2.44
CA GLY A 116 16.89 -3.59 1.38
C GLY A 116 17.22 -2.51 0.34
N SER A 117 16.24 -1.64 0.02
CA SER A 117 16.37 -0.51 -0.92
C SER A 117 17.48 0.48 -0.57
N VAL A 118 17.97 0.49 0.67
CA VAL A 118 19.11 1.31 1.09
C VAL A 118 20.40 0.84 0.42
N ASN A 119 20.53 -0.47 0.20
CA ASN A 119 21.75 -1.11 -0.29
C ASN A 119 21.68 -1.40 -1.79
N ASP A 120 20.55 -1.90 -2.29
CA ASP A 120 20.37 -2.30 -3.69
C ASP A 120 19.79 -1.20 -4.60
N PHE A 121 19.56 0.00 -4.04
CA PHE A 121 18.96 1.14 -4.73
C PHE A 121 17.57 0.88 -5.34
N GLY A 122 16.82 -0.09 -4.81
CA GLY A 122 15.45 -0.39 -5.23
C GLY A 122 15.33 -1.40 -6.37
N ILE A 123 16.42 -2.12 -6.71
CA ILE A 123 16.39 -3.20 -7.72
C ILE A 123 15.33 -4.24 -7.36
N GLU A 124 15.35 -4.75 -6.13
CA GLU A 124 14.43 -5.78 -5.69
C GLU A 124 12.98 -5.32 -5.61
N ARG A 125 12.79 -4.03 -5.30
CA ARG A 125 11.47 -3.41 -5.37
C ARG A 125 10.93 -3.40 -6.80
N GLY A 126 11.79 -3.08 -7.77
CA GLY A 126 11.45 -3.11 -9.19
C GLY A 126 11.08 -4.52 -9.67
N ASN A 127 11.84 -5.53 -9.24
CA ASN A 127 11.58 -6.95 -9.52
C ASN A 127 10.22 -7.39 -8.95
N LEU A 128 9.96 -7.10 -7.67
CA LEU A 128 8.68 -7.41 -7.02
C LEU A 128 7.49 -6.74 -7.74
N LEU A 129 7.63 -5.48 -8.16
CA LEU A 129 6.58 -4.81 -8.93
C LEU A 129 6.35 -5.45 -10.31
N GLY A 130 7.36 -6.14 -10.88
CA GLY A 130 7.21 -6.96 -12.08
C GLY A 130 6.35 -8.21 -11.84
N GLU A 131 6.58 -8.89 -10.73
CA GLU A 131 5.74 -10.04 -10.33
C GLU A 131 4.31 -9.61 -10.00
N VAL A 132 4.15 -8.48 -9.31
CA VAL A 132 2.85 -7.90 -8.97
C VAL A 132 2.04 -7.55 -10.21
N GLU A 133 2.68 -7.04 -11.26
CA GLU A 133 2.03 -6.78 -12.54
C GLU A 133 1.42 -8.07 -13.13
N GLN A 134 2.13 -9.19 -13.06
CA GLN A 134 1.59 -10.49 -13.49
C GLN A 134 0.42 -10.95 -12.62
N LEU A 135 0.46 -10.71 -11.30
CA LEU A 135 -0.64 -11.04 -10.39
C LEU A 135 -1.91 -10.24 -10.70
N VAL A 136 -1.78 -8.92 -10.91
CA VAL A 136 -2.91 -8.01 -11.19
C VAL A 136 -3.55 -8.30 -12.55
N LEU A 137 -2.77 -8.73 -13.54
CA LEU A 137 -3.26 -9.04 -14.89
C LEU A 137 -3.57 -10.53 -15.09
N SER A 138 -3.56 -11.34 -14.02
CA SER A 138 -3.74 -12.80 -14.12
C SER A 138 -5.16 -13.25 -14.46
N GLY A 139 -6.17 -12.39 -14.30
CA GLY A 139 -7.59 -12.73 -14.42
C GLY A 139 -8.17 -13.54 -13.26
N ASP A 140 -7.34 -13.95 -12.30
CA ASP A 140 -7.75 -14.73 -11.11
C ASP A 140 -7.92 -13.81 -9.89
N LEU A 141 -9.15 -13.67 -9.37
CA LEU A 141 -9.47 -12.66 -8.33
C LEU A 141 -8.53 -12.70 -7.12
N PRO A 142 -8.25 -13.87 -6.51
CA PRO A 142 -7.39 -13.91 -5.34
C PRO A 142 -5.98 -13.42 -5.64
N ARG A 143 -5.41 -13.78 -6.80
CA ARG A 143 -4.11 -13.27 -7.25
C ARG A 143 -4.16 -11.77 -7.53
N GLN A 144 -5.19 -11.28 -8.19
CA GLN A 144 -5.34 -9.85 -8.48
C GLN A 144 -5.47 -9.02 -7.19
N VAL A 145 -6.29 -9.47 -6.24
CA VAL A 145 -6.42 -8.84 -4.91
C VAL A 145 -5.11 -8.89 -4.14
N LEU A 146 -4.35 -9.98 -4.22
CA LEU A 146 -3.03 -10.08 -3.60
C LEU A 146 -2.05 -9.09 -4.23
N GLY A 147 -1.98 -9.00 -5.55
CA GLY A 147 -1.15 -8.03 -6.27
C GLY A 147 -1.47 -6.59 -5.86
N CYS A 148 -2.77 -6.23 -5.83
CA CYS A 148 -3.22 -4.94 -5.30
C CYS A 148 -2.81 -4.72 -3.85
N SER A 149 -2.97 -5.74 -2.99
CA SER A 149 -2.60 -5.64 -1.57
C SER A 149 -1.08 -5.43 -1.38
N ILE A 150 -0.24 -6.04 -2.22
CA ILE A 150 1.23 -5.82 -2.21
C ILE A 150 1.54 -4.37 -2.62
N MET A 151 0.91 -3.85 -3.69
CA MET A 151 1.07 -2.43 -4.08
C MET A 151 0.68 -1.49 -2.96
N SER A 152 -0.47 -1.70 -2.33
CA SER A 152 -0.93 -0.88 -1.20
C SER A 152 0.04 -0.94 -0.02
N ALA A 153 0.56 -2.13 0.32
CA ALA A 153 1.53 -2.28 1.41
C ALA A 153 2.84 -1.52 1.12
N LEU A 154 3.36 -1.61 -0.10
CA LEU A 154 4.53 -0.84 -0.53
C LEU A 154 4.26 0.66 -0.49
N MET A 155 3.15 1.12 -1.04
CA MET A 155 2.78 2.54 -1.02
C MET A 155 2.67 3.08 0.39
N HIS A 156 1.98 2.36 1.28
CA HIS A 156 1.86 2.76 2.69
C HIS A 156 3.23 2.87 3.36
N GLU A 157 4.10 1.87 3.15
CA GLU A 157 5.42 1.82 3.76
C GLU A 157 6.33 2.95 3.25
N TYR A 158 6.34 3.25 1.94
CA TYR A 158 7.12 4.37 1.40
C TYR A 158 6.49 5.74 1.61
N GLY A 159 5.18 5.82 1.84
CA GLY A 159 4.46 7.05 2.09
C GLY A 159 4.69 7.61 3.49
N ASN A 160 4.93 6.73 4.47
CA ASN A 160 5.11 7.11 5.87
C ASN A 160 6.55 7.58 6.17
N THR A 161 6.71 8.91 6.33
CA THR A 161 7.97 9.57 6.71
C THR A 161 7.97 10.13 8.13
N VAL A 162 6.82 10.26 8.80
CA VAL A 162 6.68 10.96 10.09
C VAL A 162 6.75 10.00 11.28
N LYS A 163 6.10 8.83 11.22
CA LYS A 163 6.12 7.82 12.29
C LYS A 163 7.25 6.78 12.08
N SER A 164 8.39 7.22 11.53
CA SER A 164 9.46 6.37 10.99
C SER A 164 10.29 5.62 12.04
N SER A 165 10.12 5.89 13.34
CA SER A 165 10.75 5.12 14.43
C SER A 165 10.40 3.63 14.35
N ASP A 166 9.25 3.30 13.78
CA ASP A 166 8.69 1.95 13.71
C ASP A 166 9.34 1.05 12.65
N VAL A 167 10.31 1.58 11.90
CA VAL A 167 11.03 0.82 10.84
C VAL A 167 12.53 0.80 11.12
N GLY A 168 13.01 1.49 12.16
CA GLY A 168 14.42 1.51 12.56
C GLY A 168 15.38 2.08 11.52
N LEU A 169 14.92 3.04 10.72
CA LEU A 169 15.72 3.84 9.78
C LEU A 169 15.68 5.31 10.20
N THR A 170 16.68 6.10 9.79
CA THR A 170 16.68 7.54 10.04
C THR A 170 15.64 8.24 9.17
N TRP A 171 15.18 9.42 9.59
CA TRP A 171 14.24 10.22 8.80
C TRP A 171 14.77 10.55 7.40
N GLU A 172 16.06 10.87 7.26
CA GLU A 172 16.69 11.17 5.97
C GLU A 172 16.63 9.97 5.03
N THR A 173 16.79 8.76 5.59
CA THR A 173 16.68 7.50 4.84
C THR A 173 15.25 7.28 4.35
N HIS A 174 14.25 7.52 5.21
CA HIS A 174 12.83 7.49 4.82
C HIS A 174 12.53 8.51 3.72
N PHE A 175 13.00 9.74 3.87
CA PHE A 175 12.79 10.80 2.89
C PHE A 175 13.42 10.46 1.53
N LYS A 176 14.66 9.96 1.52
CA LYS A 176 15.35 9.53 0.30
C LYS A 176 14.62 8.35 -0.36
N ALA A 177 14.16 7.38 0.43
CA ALA A 177 13.39 6.24 -0.05
C ALA A 177 12.06 6.69 -0.70
N LYS A 178 11.30 7.55 -0.03
CA LYS A 178 10.05 8.14 -0.57
C LYS A 178 10.30 8.87 -1.90
N LYS A 179 11.32 9.74 -1.94
CA LYS A 179 11.68 10.49 -3.16
C LYS A 179 12.05 9.57 -4.32
N ASN A 180 12.80 8.50 -4.05
CA ASN A 180 13.17 7.51 -5.06
C ASN A 180 11.95 6.71 -5.54
N PHE A 181 11.05 6.30 -4.64
CA PHE A 181 9.80 5.61 -4.96
C PHE A 181 8.87 6.47 -5.82
N GLU A 182 8.73 7.77 -5.50
CA GLU A 182 7.99 8.74 -6.32
C GLU A 182 8.55 8.86 -7.74
N ALA A 183 9.88 8.86 -7.85
CA ALA A 183 10.57 9.03 -9.13
C ALA A 183 10.45 7.80 -10.03
N THR A 184 10.44 6.59 -9.47
CA THR A 184 10.62 5.34 -10.23
C THR A 184 9.38 4.46 -10.30
N ASP A 185 8.63 4.32 -9.20
CA ASP A 185 7.62 3.25 -9.07
C ASP A 185 6.19 3.75 -8.94
N LEU A 186 5.96 4.92 -8.33
CA LEU A 186 4.61 5.41 -8.11
C LEU A 186 3.85 5.62 -9.42
N LYS A 187 4.54 6.11 -10.46
CA LYS A 187 3.99 6.23 -11.83
C LYS A 187 3.68 4.85 -12.43
N ARG A 188 4.58 3.90 -12.26
CA ARG A 188 4.41 2.51 -12.74
C ARG A 188 3.18 1.85 -12.10
N ILE A 189 2.97 2.05 -10.80
CA ILE A 189 1.78 1.57 -10.08
C ILE A 189 0.52 2.18 -10.68
N LEU A 190 0.47 3.50 -10.90
CA LEU A 190 -0.71 4.13 -11.52
C LEU A 190 -0.95 3.62 -12.94
N GLN A 191 0.09 3.43 -13.74
CA GLN A 191 -0.03 2.87 -15.10
C GLN A 191 -0.62 1.46 -15.08
N LEU A 192 -0.22 0.62 -14.11
CA LEU A 192 -0.83 -0.69 -13.92
C LEU A 192 -2.30 -0.58 -13.51
N CYS A 193 -2.63 0.32 -12.58
CA CYS A 193 -4.01 0.57 -12.20
C CYS A 193 -4.86 1.02 -13.38
N VAL A 194 -4.40 1.99 -14.17
CA VAL A 194 -5.11 2.49 -15.36
C VAL A 194 -5.35 1.37 -16.37
N ARG A 195 -4.36 0.50 -16.63
CA ARG A 195 -4.53 -0.66 -17.53
C ARG A 195 -5.59 -1.63 -17.01
N ALA A 196 -5.49 -2.06 -15.75
CA ALA A 196 -6.45 -2.99 -15.16
C ALA A 196 -7.85 -2.37 -15.03
N LEU A 197 -7.95 -1.08 -14.73
CA LEU A 197 -9.20 -0.32 -14.71
C LEU A 197 -9.84 -0.28 -16.10
N ALA A 198 -9.06 -0.09 -17.16
CA ALA A 198 -9.56 -0.10 -18.54
C ALA A 198 -10.08 -1.49 -18.93
N GLU A 199 -9.41 -2.57 -18.54
CA GLU A 199 -9.91 -3.94 -18.75
C GLU A 199 -11.27 -4.16 -18.07
N VAL A 200 -11.40 -3.74 -16.80
CA VAL A 200 -12.67 -3.87 -16.08
C VAL A 200 -13.75 -2.96 -16.66
N ALA A 201 -13.41 -1.74 -17.08
CA ALA A 201 -14.36 -0.80 -17.68
C ALA A 201 -14.98 -1.34 -18.98
N ASN A 202 -14.27 -2.19 -19.72
CA ASN A 202 -14.76 -2.86 -20.93
C ASN A 202 -15.65 -4.08 -20.64
N MET A 203 -15.79 -4.51 -19.39
CA MET A 203 -16.68 -5.61 -19.03
C MET A 203 -18.16 -5.19 -19.11
N PRO A 204 -19.10 -6.13 -19.37
CA PRO A 204 -20.52 -5.84 -19.36
C PRO A 204 -21.00 -5.30 -18.01
N THR A 205 -21.95 -4.35 -18.06
CA THR A 205 -22.65 -3.84 -16.87
C THR A 205 -24.03 -4.51 -16.74
N PRO A 206 -24.53 -4.76 -15.51
CA PRO A 206 -23.91 -4.46 -14.22
C PRO A 206 -22.67 -5.33 -13.94
N PHE A 207 -21.66 -4.75 -13.29
CA PHE A 207 -20.42 -5.46 -12.98
C PHE A 207 -20.65 -6.66 -12.05
N SER A 208 -19.93 -7.75 -12.30
CA SER A 208 -19.91 -8.90 -11.40
C SER A 208 -19.29 -8.55 -10.04
N GLN A 209 -19.57 -9.35 -9.01
CA GLN A 209 -18.96 -9.15 -7.68
C GLN A 209 -17.42 -9.18 -7.75
N HIS A 210 -16.88 -10.04 -8.62
CA HIS A 210 -15.45 -10.09 -8.93
C HIS A 210 -14.92 -8.72 -9.40
N ALA A 211 -15.57 -8.15 -10.43
CA ALA A 211 -15.17 -6.87 -10.99
C ALA A 211 -15.32 -5.73 -9.97
N LEU A 212 -16.40 -5.72 -9.17
CA LEU A 212 -16.60 -4.72 -8.11
C LEU A 212 -15.51 -4.78 -7.04
N THR A 213 -15.11 -5.98 -6.60
CA THR A 213 -14.02 -6.16 -5.64
C THR A 213 -12.70 -5.65 -6.20
N LEU A 214 -12.38 -6.00 -7.45
CA LEU A 214 -11.16 -5.53 -8.10
C LEU A 214 -11.15 -4.01 -8.30
N LEU A 215 -12.26 -3.43 -8.76
CA LEU A 215 -12.43 -1.97 -8.89
C LEU A 215 -12.16 -1.26 -7.56
N LYS A 216 -12.68 -1.77 -6.44
CA LYS A 216 -12.45 -1.18 -5.11
C LYS A 216 -10.96 -1.04 -4.81
N HIS A 217 -10.19 -2.11 -5.03
CA HIS A 217 -8.75 -2.10 -4.80
C HIS A 217 -8.02 -1.14 -5.76
N LEU A 218 -8.31 -1.22 -7.07
CA LEU A 218 -7.64 -0.38 -8.07
C LEU A 218 -7.95 1.12 -7.90
N LEU A 219 -9.18 1.46 -7.56
CA LEU A 219 -9.60 2.83 -7.28
C LEU A 219 -9.00 3.35 -5.98
N SER A 220 -8.95 2.54 -4.93
CA SER A 220 -8.29 2.93 -3.67
C SER A 220 -6.80 3.18 -3.86
N ILE A 221 -6.12 2.37 -4.68
CA ILE A 221 -4.71 2.60 -5.03
C ILE A 221 -4.55 3.87 -5.87
N SER A 222 -5.39 4.06 -6.89
CA SER A 222 -5.38 5.28 -7.71
C SER A 222 -5.59 6.54 -6.87
N GLU A 223 -6.56 6.51 -5.97
CA GLU A 223 -6.83 7.58 -5.02
C GLU A 223 -5.62 7.85 -4.14
N ALA A 224 -4.97 6.81 -3.60
CA ALA A 224 -3.78 6.96 -2.78
C ALA A 224 -2.60 7.56 -3.57
N VAL A 225 -2.48 7.27 -4.88
CA VAL A 225 -1.48 7.92 -5.75
C VAL A 225 -1.82 9.39 -5.96
N PHE A 226 -3.09 9.73 -6.23
CA PHE A 226 -3.49 11.12 -6.47
C PHE A 226 -3.47 11.99 -5.21
N ASN A 227 -3.74 11.40 -4.05
CA ASN A 227 -3.62 12.06 -2.74
C ASN A 227 -2.21 11.97 -2.15
N TRP A 228 -1.25 11.40 -2.89
CA TRP A 228 0.12 11.25 -2.42
C TRP A 228 0.75 12.60 -2.15
N PHE A 229 1.33 12.79 -0.96
CA PHE A 229 2.06 14.01 -0.66
C PHE A 229 3.43 14.02 -1.36
N PHE A 230 3.46 14.55 -2.59
CA PHE A 230 4.65 14.60 -3.45
C PHE A 230 5.72 15.54 -2.90
N ILE A 231 6.97 15.09 -2.95
CA ILE A 231 8.13 15.92 -2.61
C ILE A 231 8.42 16.84 -3.80
N THR A 232 7.92 18.07 -3.73
CA THR A 232 8.22 19.09 -4.74
C THR A 232 9.66 19.59 -4.62
N SER A 233 10.20 20.18 -5.69
CA SER A 233 11.56 20.75 -5.68
C SER A 233 11.77 21.76 -4.56
N SER A 234 10.74 22.55 -4.22
CA SER A 234 10.80 23.52 -3.11
C SER A 234 10.87 22.85 -1.74
N LEU A 235 10.21 21.72 -1.55
CA LEU A 235 10.30 20.92 -0.32
C LEU A 235 11.66 20.22 -0.24
N GLY A 236 12.15 19.69 -1.36
CA GLY A 236 13.44 19.01 -1.42
C GLY A 236 14.65 19.87 -1.03
N SER A 237 14.54 21.20 -1.10
CA SER A 237 15.58 22.15 -0.70
C SER A 237 15.44 22.69 0.73
N MET A 238 14.40 22.32 1.47
CA MET A 238 14.19 22.79 2.84
C MET A 238 15.07 22.04 3.85
N LEU A 239 15.33 22.71 4.98
CA LEU A 239 16.02 22.08 6.12
C LEU A 239 15.17 20.95 6.71
N PRO A 240 15.78 19.83 7.16
CA PRO A 240 15.06 18.66 7.69
C PRO A 240 14.03 18.97 8.76
N LYS A 241 14.35 19.84 9.74
CA LYS A 241 13.42 20.24 10.81
C LYS A 241 12.15 20.92 10.29
N ARG A 242 12.26 21.75 9.25
CA ARG A 242 11.11 22.40 8.62
C ARG A 242 10.31 21.40 7.79
N LEU A 243 10.98 20.45 7.13
CA LEU A 243 10.30 19.39 6.38
C LEU A 243 9.47 18.51 7.30
N ILE A 244 10.02 18.05 8.43
CA ILE A 244 9.30 17.24 9.41
C ILE A 244 8.00 17.94 9.82
N GLY A 245 8.06 19.23 10.19
CA GLY A 245 6.87 20.01 10.56
C GLY A 245 5.86 20.13 9.41
N VAL A 246 6.29 20.32 8.16
CA VAL A 246 5.38 20.33 7.00
C VAL A 246 4.69 18.97 6.84
N PHE A 247 5.45 17.87 6.93
CA PHE A 247 4.89 16.53 6.83
C PHE A 247 3.90 16.21 7.96
N GLU A 248 4.18 16.64 9.19
CA GLU A 248 3.24 16.55 10.33
C GLU A 248 1.96 17.34 10.06
N THR A 249 2.08 18.61 9.65
CA THR A 249 0.90 19.44 9.36
C THR A 249 0.03 18.90 8.23
N VAL A 250 0.64 18.30 7.20
CA VAL A 250 -0.10 17.68 6.09
C VAL A 250 -0.73 16.36 6.52
N TYR A 251 -0.07 15.63 7.40
CA TYR A 251 -0.61 14.40 7.97
C TYR A 251 -1.86 14.69 8.83
N ASP A 252 -1.84 15.78 9.60
CA ASP A 252 -2.97 16.21 10.45
C ASP A 252 -4.01 17.06 9.70
N ALA A 253 -3.80 17.35 8.40
CA ALA A 253 -4.72 18.15 7.61
C ALA A 253 -5.95 17.34 7.18
N GLU A 254 -7.13 17.95 7.31
CA GLU A 254 -8.39 17.37 6.81
C GLU A 254 -8.53 17.44 5.28
N GLN A 255 -7.73 18.29 4.62
CA GLN A 255 -7.79 18.54 3.18
C GLN A 255 -6.50 18.11 2.49
N PHE A 256 -6.62 17.24 1.50
CA PHE A 256 -5.49 16.82 0.68
C PHE A 256 -4.97 17.98 -0.17
N PRO A 257 -3.63 18.15 -0.26
CA PRO A 257 -3.06 19.18 -1.12
C PRO A 257 -3.39 18.89 -2.58
N SER A 258 -3.44 19.95 -3.38
CA SER A 258 -3.65 19.85 -4.82
C SER A 258 -2.60 18.94 -5.48
N LEU A 259 -3.02 18.18 -6.49
CA LEU A 259 -2.17 17.24 -7.23
C LEU A 259 -1.04 17.96 -7.97
N LYS A 260 0.20 17.76 -7.49
CA LYS A 260 1.43 18.37 -8.03
C LYS A 260 2.39 17.30 -8.54
N LEU A 261 2.24 16.95 -9.81
CA LEU A 261 3.07 15.96 -10.47
C LEU A 261 4.32 16.58 -11.12
N THR A 262 5.40 15.79 -11.21
CA THR A 262 6.62 16.20 -11.92
C THR A 262 6.48 15.98 -13.43
N GLY A 263 7.38 16.55 -14.24
CA GLY A 263 7.31 16.47 -15.70
C GLY A 263 7.28 15.05 -16.28
N GLN A 264 7.82 14.06 -15.56
CA GLN A 264 7.81 12.65 -15.99
C GLN A 264 6.42 12.02 -16.04
N TRP A 265 5.40 12.67 -15.48
CA TRP A 265 4.02 12.20 -15.48
C TRP A 265 3.20 12.71 -16.65
N LYS A 266 3.72 13.66 -17.44
CA LYS A 266 2.98 14.36 -18.51
C LYS A 266 2.36 13.40 -19.52
N ASP A 267 3.12 12.40 -19.97
CA ASP A 267 2.69 11.38 -20.93
C ASP A 267 1.48 10.58 -20.43
N LEU A 268 1.42 10.29 -19.12
CA LEU A 268 0.30 9.54 -18.54
C LEU A 268 -0.89 10.46 -18.23
N ILE A 269 -0.65 11.55 -17.50
CA ILE A 269 -1.74 12.35 -16.93
C ILE A 269 -2.44 13.22 -17.99
N LEU A 270 -1.73 13.61 -19.06
CA LEU A 270 -2.30 14.42 -20.14
C LEU A 270 -2.96 13.57 -21.24
N ASP A 271 -2.85 12.24 -21.18
CA ASP A 271 -3.64 11.38 -22.04
C ASP A 271 -5.13 11.50 -21.67
N ARG A 272 -5.92 11.97 -22.63
CA ARG A 272 -7.37 12.15 -22.48
C ARG A 272 -8.06 10.85 -22.09
N ASN A 273 -7.55 9.71 -22.53
CA ASN A 273 -8.14 8.40 -22.22
C ASN A 273 -8.08 8.09 -20.73
N VAL A 274 -7.03 8.52 -20.02
CA VAL A 274 -6.90 8.29 -18.58
C VAL A 274 -8.00 9.03 -17.83
N MET A 275 -8.19 10.32 -18.11
CA MET A 275 -9.25 11.11 -17.50
C MET A 275 -10.65 10.54 -17.85
N ASN A 276 -10.88 10.23 -19.12
CA ASN A 276 -12.15 9.70 -19.59
C ASN A 276 -12.49 8.35 -18.94
N LEU A 277 -11.47 7.51 -18.70
CA LEU A 277 -11.61 6.24 -17.99
C LEU A 277 -12.13 6.44 -16.56
N TYR A 278 -11.59 7.39 -15.79
CA TYR A 278 -12.09 7.66 -14.43
C TYR A 278 -13.53 8.20 -14.44
N PHE A 279 -13.90 9.02 -15.42
CA PHE A 279 -15.29 9.47 -15.59
C PHE A 279 -16.23 8.31 -15.95
N ASP A 280 -15.82 7.43 -16.88
CA ASP A 280 -16.62 6.26 -17.29
C ASP A 280 -16.82 5.29 -16.12
N ILE A 281 -15.75 4.99 -15.36
CA ILE A 281 -15.85 4.14 -14.17
C ILE A 281 -16.80 4.77 -13.15
N TYR A 282 -16.63 6.04 -12.83
CA TYR A 282 -17.52 6.73 -11.89
C TYR A 282 -18.98 6.67 -12.38
N TRP A 283 -19.24 6.92 -13.68
CA TRP A 283 -20.58 6.82 -14.24
C TRP A 283 -21.19 5.42 -14.03
N LYS A 284 -20.41 4.37 -14.29
CA LYS A 284 -20.84 2.96 -14.12
C LYS A 284 -20.99 2.55 -12.66
N THR A 285 -20.26 3.16 -11.72
CA THR A 285 -20.25 2.77 -10.30
C THR A 285 -20.92 3.77 -9.35
N ARG A 286 -21.49 4.88 -9.85
CA ARG A 286 -22.04 5.98 -9.03
C ARG A 286 -23.11 5.56 -8.02
N LEU A 287 -23.84 4.48 -8.29
CA LEU A 287 -24.87 3.95 -7.39
C LEU A 287 -24.31 3.05 -6.28
N ASN A 288 -23.02 2.74 -6.28
CA ASN A 288 -22.35 1.98 -5.24
C ASN A 288 -21.51 2.95 -4.38
N PRO A 289 -21.97 3.33 -3.17
CA PRO A 289 -21.27 4.30 -2.32
C PRO A 289 -19.84 3.90 -1.98
N GLN A 290 -19.56 2.59 -1.87
CA GLN A 290 -18.22 2.10 -1.54
C GLN A 290 -17.20 2.32 -2.68
N LEU A 291 -17.66 2.45 -3.93
CA LEU A 291 -16.81 2.70 -5.09
C LEU A 291 -16.86 4.17 -5.52
N ALA A 292 -18.05 4.77 -5.49
CA ALA A 292 -18.30 6.13 -5.93
C ALA A 292 -17.42 7.14 -5.19
N HIS A 293 -17.18 6.95 -3.89
CA HIS A 293 -16.28 7.80 -3.10
C HIS A 293 -14.86 7.81 -3.69
N HIS A 294 -14.26 6.64 -3.90
CA HIS A 294 -12.90 6.52 -4.43
C HIS A 294 -12.78 7.13 -5.83
N SER A 295 -13.74 6.83 -6.72
CA SER A 295 -13.74 7.37 -8.08
C SER A 295 -13.91 8.90 -8.09
N LEU A 296 -14.80 9.45 -7.25
CA LEU A 296 -15.02 10.89 -7.16
C LEU A 296 -13.80 11.61 -6.57
N SER A 297 -13.14 11.02 -5.57
CA SER A 297 -11.89 11.51 -4.99
C SER A 297 -10.79 11.58 -6.06
N CYS A 298 -10.66 10.54 -6.90
CA CYS A 298 -9.75 10.56 -8.05
C CYS A 298 -10.07 11.72 -9.01
N LEU A 299 -11.34 11.89 -9.40
CA LEU A 299 -11.77 12.97 -10.30
C LEU A 299 -11.51 14.35 -9.70
N SER A 300 -11.79 14.54 -8.41
CA SER A 300 -11.51 15.78 -7.67
C SER A 300 -10.03 16.13 -7.70
N GLN A 301 -9.14 15.15 -7.49
CA GLN A 301 -7.70 15.38 -7.59
C GLN A 301 -7.22 15.63 -9.02
N LEU A 302 -7.79 14.94 -10.01
CA LEU A 302 -7.51 15.23 -11.42
C LEU A 302 -7.91 16.67 -11.81
N ALA A 303 -8.98 17.21 -11.21
CA ALA A 303 -9.39 18.61 -11.37
C ALA A 303 -8.41 19.59 -10.69
N SER A 304 -7.75 19.15 -9.61
CA SER A 304 -6.81 19.97 -8.84
C SER A 304 -5.39 20.01 -9.43
N LEU A 305 -5.15 19.26 -10.53
CA LEU A 305 -3.85 19.13 -11.18
C LEU A 305 -3.23 20.50 -11.46
N ASN A 306 -2.03 20.72 -10.94
CA ASN A 306 -1.25 21.91 -11.20
C ASN A 306 0.26 21.65 -11.13
N GLY A 307 1.04 22.69 -11.39
CA GLY A 307 2.49 22.65 -11.30
C GLY A 307 3.18 22.26 -12.62
N PRO A 308 4.35 21.59 -12.56
CA PRO A 308 5.25 21.39 -13.71
C PRO A 308 4.67 20.61 -14.89
N THR A 309 3.60 19.83 -14.69
CA THR A 309 2.91 19.11 -15.77
C THR A 309 2.12 20.01 -16.70
N LEU A 310 1.66 21.19 -16.24
CA LEU A 310 0.78 22.10 -16.99
C LEU A 310 1.46 23.43 -17.34
N THR A 311 2.77 23.40 -17.63
CA THR A 311 3.55 24.58 -18.01
C THR A 311 3.15 25.14 -19.38
N ASP A 312 2.75 24.27 -20.31
CA ASP A 312 2.33 24.67 -21.65
C ASP A 312 0.85 25.11 -21.65
N ARG A 313 0.58 26.29 -22.24
CA ARG A 313 -0.75 26.89 -22.21
C ARG A 313 -1.77 26.09 -23.01
N GLU A 314 -1.37 25.56 -24.16
CA GLU A 314 -2.28 24.82 -25.06
C GLU A 314 -2.65 23.46 -24.45
N GLN A 315 -1.66 22.73 -23.94
CA GLN A 315 -1.88 21.46 -23.22
C GLN A 315 -2.77 21.67 -21.99
N ARG A 316 -2.57 22.75 -21.24
CA ARG A 316 -3.40 23.09 -20.09
C ARG A 316 -4.85 23.38 -20.48
N ILE A 317 -5.07 24.18 -21.53
CA ILE A 317 -6.41 24.44 -22.04
C ILE A 317 -7.05 23.13 -22.50
N ALA A 318 -6.34 22.31 -23.29
CA ALA A 318 -6.85 21.04 -23.78
C ALA A 318 -7.24 20.07 -22.65
N TYR A 319 -6.42 19.97 -21.59
CA TYR A 319 -6.68 19.13 -20.43
C TYR A 319 -7.98 19.54 -19.71
N PHE A 320 -8.12 20.83 -19.36
CA PHE A 320 -9.30 21.31 -18.64
C PHE A 320 -10.55 21.39 -19.54
N THR A 321 -10.40 21.64 -20.84
CA THR A 321 -11.51 21.51 -21.79
C THR A 321 -12.04 20.09 -21.81
N ASN A 322 -11.17 19.07 -21.87
CA ASN A 322 -11.59 17.67 -21.81
C ASN A 322 -12.28 17.33 -20.47
N TYR A 323 -11.74 17.84 -19.36
CA TYR A 323 -12.33 17.65 -18.02
C TYR A 323 -13.75 18.22 -17.96
N ILE A 324 -13.93 19.48 -18.37
CA ILE A 324 -15.23 20.16 -18.34
C ILE A 324 -16.22 19.46 -19.28
N GLN A 325 -15.80 19.06 -20.47
CA GLN A 325 -16.67 18.34 -21.41
C GLN A 325 -17.14 17.00 -20.83
N SER A 326 -16.24 16.23 -20.19
CA SER A 326 -16.57 14.95 -19.57
C SER A 326 -17.46 15.13 -18.34
N PHE A 327 -17.21 16.17 -17.54
CA PHE A 327 -18.04 16.54 -16.41
C PHE A 327 -19.44 16.98 -16.82
N LEU A 328 -19.57 17.77 -17.89
CA LEU A 328 -20.88 18.19 -18.40
C LEU A 328 -21.70 16.98 -18.86
N LYS A 329 -21.10 16.05 -19.62
CA LYS A 329 -21.74 14.80 -20.05
C LYS A 329 -22.24 13.93 -18.89
N LEU A 330 -21.69 14.11 -17.69
CA LEU A 330 -22.10 13.38 -16.50
C LEU A 330 -23.34 14.01 -15.83
N ILE A 331 -23.52 15.33 -15.97
CA ILE A 331 -24.61 16.09 -15.34
C ILE A 331 -25.81 16.25 -16.27
N THR A 332 -25.58 16.32 -17.58
CA THR A 332 -26.61 16.46 -18.62
C THR A 332 -27.10 15.11 -19.12
#